data_AF-A0A9N9QRR1-F1
#
_entry.id   AF-A0A9N9QRR1-F1
#
_cell.length_a   1.000
_cell.length_b   1.000
_cell.length_c   1.000
_cell.angle_alpha   90.00
_cell.angle_beta   90.00
_cell.angle_gamma   90.00
#
_symmetry.space_group_name_H-M   'P 1'
#
loop_
_entity.id
_entity.type
_entity.pdbx_description
1 polymer ?
#
loop_
_entity_poly.entity_id
_entity_poly.type
_entity_poly.pdbx_seq_one_letter_code
_entity_poly.pdbx_strand_id
1 'polypeptide(L)'
;MSEKPGPSRQNPVNTDDEDDRLNFYSDNFDPLLFLTSERTKIPKPDAQTFDNLAMWHSHYNRPANEKKKEIPKELPARRWLPHQLPIQSKKPTRIFTDVFTRMEATKGPLATLRKYIEEKTRIKVVTANPRGIRGYCLANLLMFDKHFNLVLQNVEEVWQRSITIKKDPILTDLFPEDPSRQRNSRNRIRLPKMETKKLKKNTEECRRRVDQMLMRGEQVVLICAASNEKK
;
A
#
# COMPACT_ATOMS: atom_id res chain seq x y z
N MET A 1 20.79 -14.38 -40.70
CA MET A 1 20.13 -15.40 -39.86
C MET A 1 21.01 -16.63 -39.90
N SER A 2 21.62 -16.99 -38.78
CA SER A 2 22.47 -18.18 -38.64
C SER A 2 22.05 -18.89 -37.37
N GLU A 3 21.18 -19.89 -37.53
CA GLU A 3 20.74 -20.76 -36.45
C GLU A 3 21.94 -21.62 -36.01
N LYS A 4 22.35 -21.47 -34.74
CA LYS A 4 23.32 -22.38 -34.15
C LYS A 4 22.59 -23.67 -33.79
N PRO A 5 23.10 -24.85 -34.18
CA PRO A 5 22.46 -26.11 -33.83
C PRO A 5 22.49 -26.29 -32.31
N GLY A 6 21.32 -26.56 -31.73
CA GLY A 6 21.18 -26.86 -30.31
C GLY A 6 21.89 -28.16 -29.94
N PRO A 7 22.25 -28.36 -28.66
CA PRO A 7 22.90 -29.58 -28.21
C PRO A 7 22.00 -30.79 -28.48
N SER A 8 22.60 -31.83 -29.06
CA SER A 8 21.95 -33.10 -29.41
C SER A 8 21.30 -33.75 -28.18
N ARG A 9 20.03 -34.13 -28.33
CA ARG A 9 19.24 -34.85 -27.31
C ARG A 9 19.75 -36.28 -27.21
N GLN A 10 20.36 -36.63 -26.08
CA GLN A 10 20.46 -38.02 -25.64
C GLN A 10 19.36 -38.26 -24.61
N ASN A 11 18.38 -39.09 -24.97
CA ASN A 11 17.34 -39.53 -24.05
C ASN A 11 17.94 -40.63 -23.15
N PRO A 12 18.00 -40.45 -21.82
CA PRO A 12 18.28 -41.57 -20.94
C PRO A 12 17.09 -42.54 -20.96
N VAL A 13 17.39 -43.82 -21.12
CA VAL A 13 16.43 -44.93 -21.03
C VAL A 13 15.86 -44.97 -19.61
N ASN A 14 14.54 -44.85 -19.46
CA ASN A 14 13.84 -45.07 -18.20
C ASN A 14 12.87 -46.25 -18.32
N THR A 15 12.99 -47.15 -17.36
CA THR A 15 11.95 -48.06 -16.89
C THR A 15 10.93 -47.29 -16.04
N ASP A 16 9.67 -47.72 -16.09
CA ASP A 16 8.49 -47.32 -15.29
C ASP A 16 7.63 -46.17 -15.85
N ASP A 17 6.45 -46.52 -16.37
CA ASP A 17 5.47 -45.65 -17.09
C ASP A 17 4.90 -44.48 -16.26
N GLU A 18 5.05 -44.47 -14.93
CA GLU A 18 4.56 -43.36 -14.08
C GLU A 18 5.48 -42.13 -14.15
N ASP A 19 6.75 -42.29 -14.48
CA ASP A 19 7.72 -41.21 -14.55
C ASP A 19 7.53 -40.34 -15.80
N ASP A 20 6.83 -40.83 -16.84
CA ASP A 20 6.65 -40.11 -18.10
C ASP A 20 5.80 -38.85 -17.93
N ARG A 21 4.79 -38.85 -17.07
CA ARG A 21 3.95 -37.66 -16.81
C ARG A 21 4.66 -36.60 -15.99
N LEU A 22 5.68 -37.01 -15.21
CA LEU A 22 6.51 -36.14 -14.38
C LEU A 22 7.78 -35.66 -15.11
N ASN A 23 8.09 -36.25 -16.26
CA ASN A 23 9.27 -35.95 -17.04
C ASN A 23 9.03 -34.75 -17.97
N PHE A 24 9.81 -33.67 -17.79
CA PHE A 24 9.73 -32.46 -18.61
C PHE A 24 9.95 -32.68 -20.11
N TYR A 25 10.62 -33.77 -20.51
CA TYR A 25 10.94 -34.05 -21.90
C TYR A 25 9.98 -35.04 -22.56
N SER A 26 8.97 -35.52 -21.85
CA SER A 26 7.95 -36.43 -22.37
C SER A 26 6.85 -35.67 -23.10
N ASP A 27 6.30 -36.27 -24.16
CA ASP A 27 5.15 -35.72 -24.88
C ASP A 27 3.85 -35.77 -24.04
N ASN A 28 3.81 -36.61 -23.00
CA ASN A 28 2.67 -36.80 -22.10
C ASN A 28 2.82 -36.07 -20.74
N PHE A 29 3.60 -34.99 -20.69
CA PHE A 29 3.86 -34.22 -19.47
C PHE A 29 2.59 -33.56 -18.91
N ASP A 30 2.28 -33.81 -17.62
CA ASP A 30 1.17 -33.16 -16.91
C ASP A 30 1.69 -32.08 -15.94
N PRO A 31 1.47 -30.79 -16.25
CA PRO A 31 2.02 -29.69 -15.46
C PRO A 31 1.40 -29.59 -14.06
N LEU A 32 0.14 -29.99 -13.89
CA LEU A 32 -0.56 -29.88 -12.61
C LEU A 32 -0.07 -30.97 -11.64
N LEU A 33 0.00 -32.21 -12.14
CA LEU A 33 0.54 -33.34 -11.37
C LEU A 33 1.98 -33.06 -10.94
N PHE A 34 2.80 -32.54 -11.87
CA PHE A 34 4.18 -32.15 -11.61
C PHE A 34 4.29 -31.15 -10.44
N LEU A 35 3.58 -30.02 -10.50
CA LEU A 35 3.65 -28.97 -9.47
C LEU A 35 3.22 -29.42 -8.06
N THR A 36 2.34 -30.42 -7.97
CA THR A 36 1.85 -30.95 -6.70
C THR A 36 2.65 -32.13 -6.16
N SER A 37 3.49 -32.76 -6.99
CA SER A 37 4.20 -33.97 -6.61
C SER A 37 5.51 -33.67 -5.88
N GLU A 38 5.83 -34.44 -4.84
CA GLU A 38 7.06 -34.27 -4.05
C GLU A 38 8.29 -34.92 -4.69
N ARG A 39 8.10 -35.69 -5.77
CA ARG A 39 9.15 -36.50 -6.43
C ARG A 39 9.72 -35.85 -7.69
N THR A 40 9.41 -34.57 -7.95
CA THR A 40 9.86 -33.88 -9.16
C THR A 40 11.37 -33.65 -9.19
N LYS A 41 12.00 -33.99 -10.31
CA LYS A 41 13.39 -33.65 -10.60
C LYS A 41 13.42 -32.53 -11.64
N ILE A 42 13.92 -31.35 -11.25
CA ILE A 42 14.12 -30.24 -12.18
C ILE A 42 15.34 -30.58 -13.07
N PRO A 43 15.23 -30.54 -14.42
CA PRO A 43 16.29 -30.96 -15.33
C PRO A 43 17.63 -30.21 -15.15
N LYS A 44 17.58 -28.99 -14.62
CA LYS A 44 18.75 -28.18 -14.27
C LYS A 44 18.51 -27.51 -12.92
N PRO A 45 18.93 -28.13 -11.80
CA PRO A 45 18.72 -27.57 -10.47
C PRO A 45 19.53 -26.29 -10.23
N ASP A 46 20.66 -26.12 -10.93
CA ASP A 46 21.54 -24.96 -10.84
C ASP A 46 21.11 -23.79 -11.76
N ALA A 47 19.96 -23.90 -12.43
CA ALA A 47 19.46 -22.82 -13.27
C ALA A 47 18.90 -21.69 -12.40
N GLN A 48 19.30 -20.45 -12.72
CA GLN A 48 18.78 -19.27 -12.05
C GLN A 48 17.26 -19.16 -12.27
N THR A 49 16.51 -19.11 -11.18
CA THR A 49 15.06 -18.86 -11.20
C THR A 49 14.80 -17.37 -11.32
N PHE A 50 13.78 -17.00 -12.10
CA PHE A 50 13.32 -15.62 -12.24
C PHE A 50 11.82 -15.58 -11.91
N ASP A 51 11.41 -14.66 -11.04
CA ASP A 51 10.01 -14.54 -10.61
C ASP A 51 9.06 -14.14 -11.75
N ASN A 52 9.56 -13.50 -12.82
CA ASN A 52 8.75 -13.11 -13.97
C ASN A 52 9.53 -13.12 -15.29
N LEU A 53 8.78 -13.16 -16.40
CA LEU A 53 9.34 -13.18 -17.75
C LEU A 53 10.13 -11.90 -18.08
N ALA A 54 9.77 -10.76 -17.50
CA ALA A 54 10.47 -9.50 -17.74
C ALA A 54 11.92 -9.55 -17.21
N MET A 55 12.14 -10.12 -16.02
CA MET A 55 13.47 -10.33 -15.45
C MET A 55 14.30 -11.29 -16.29
N TRP A 56 13.69 -12.37 -16.78
CA TRP A 56 14.36 -13.30 -17.69
C TRP A 56 14.77 -12.61 -19.01
N HIS A 57 13.86 -11.87 -19.64
CA HIS A 57 14.15 -11.12 -20.87
C HIS A 57 15.26 -10.09 -20.65
N SER A 58 15.27 -9.39 -19.51
CA SER A 58 16.33 -8.44 -19.17
C SER A 58 17.69 -9.13 -18.98
N HIS A 59 17.70 -10.35 -18.44
CA HIS A 59 18.92 -11.12 -18.23
C HIS A 59 19.45 -11.70 -19.55
N TYR A 60 18.57 -12.23 -20.40
CA TYR A 60 18.91 -12.87 -21.67
C TYR A 60 19.28 -11.86 -22.77
N ASN A 61 18.56 -10.73 -22.85
CA ASN A 61 18.84 -9.66 -23.81
C ASN A 61 19.95 -8.72 -23.35
N ARG A 62 20.62 -9.02 -22.24
CA ARG A 62 21.80 -8.28 -21.82
C ARG A 62 22.85 -8.44 -22.93
N PRO A 63 23.27 -7.35 -23.61
CA PRO A 63 24.27 -7.46 -24.66
C PRO A 63 25.54 -8.09 -24.06
N ALA A 64 26.03 -9.15 -24.69
CA ALA A 64 27.20 -9.90 -24.27
C ALA A 64 28.50 -9.09 -24.49
N ASN A 65 28.62 -7.90 -23.89
CA ASN A 65 29.86 -7.16 -23.76
C ASN A 65 29.71 -5.94 -22.85
N GLU A 66 29.89 -6.13 -21.54
CA GLU A 66 30.69 -5.21 -20.73
C GLU A 66 31.53 -6.04 -19.75
N LYS A 67 32.32 -6.99 -20.27
CA LYS A 67 33.58 -7.27 -19.59
C LYS A 67 34.37 -5.97 -19.69
N LYS A 68 34.54 -5.27 -18.57
CA LYS A 68 35.46 -4.13 -18.47
C LYS A 68 36.82 -4.61 -18.97
N LYS A 69 37.13 -4.34 -20.25
CA LYS A 69 38.50 -4.43 -20.74
C LYS A 69 39.25 -3.32 -20.03
N GLU A 70 40.17 -3.68 -19.13
CA GLU A 70 41.15 -2.76 -18.59
C GLU A 70 42.12 -2.39 -19.72
N ILE A 71 41.72 -1.39 -20.50
CA ILE A 71 42.63 -0.64 -21.37
C ILE A 71 43.51 0.18 -20.42
N PRO A 72 44.85 0.17 -20.53
CA PRO A 72 45.69 1.12 -19.79
C PRO A 72 45.25 2.54 -20.17
N LYS A 73 44.51 3.19 -19.27
CA LYS A 73 44.01 4.55 -19.46
C LYS A 73 45.12 5.55 -19.16
N GLU A 74 46.15 5.60 -19.99
CA GLU A 74 46.86 6.87 -20.17
C GLU A 74 46.04 7.72 -21.15
N LEU A 75 44.88 8.18 -20.66
CA LEU A 75 44.15 9.24 -21.34
C LEU A 75 45.07 10.47 -21.35
N PRO A 76 45.26 11.16 -22.49
CA PRO A 76 46.08 12.36 -22.52
C PRO A 76 45.54 13.34 -21.47
N ALA A 77 46.38 13.68 -20.50
CA ALA A 77 45.99 14.57 -19.41
C ALA A 77 45.48 15.88 -20.02
N ARG A 78 44.18 16.14 -19.83
CA ARG A 78 43.49 17.31 -20.36
C ARG A 78 44.20 18.56 -19.81
N ARG A 79 44.84 19.35 -20.69
CA ARG A 79 45.68 20.52 -20.35
C ARG A 79 44.91 21.76 -19.89
N TRP A 80 43.69 21.61 -19.39
CA TRP A 80 42.92 22.77 -18.97
C TRP A 80 43.29 23.16 -17.56
N LEU A 81 43.61 24.44 -17.39
CA LEU A 81 43.85 25.03 -16.08
C LEU A 81 42.55 24.96 -15.26
N PRO A 82 42.62 24.88 -13.91
CA PRO A 82 41.44 24.72 -13.06
C PRO A 82 40.32 25.75 -13.31
N HIS A 83 40.66 26.96 -13.72
CA HIS A 83 39.70 28.04 -14.03
C HIS A 83 39.08 27.97 -15.44
N GLN A 84 39.61 27.13 -16.33
CA GLN A 84 39.07 26.89 -17.68
C GLN A 84 38.09 25.72 -17.71
N LEU A 85 37.99 24.98 -16.60
CA LEU A 85 37.02 23.90 -16.47
C LEU A 85 35.60 24.48 -16.43
N PRO A 86 34.61 23.76 -16.99
CA PRO A 86 33.21 24.10 -16.77
C PRO A 86 32.95 24.26 -15.27
N ILE A 87 32.34 25.39 -14.88
CA ILE A 87 32.00 25.65 -13.48
C ILE A 87 31.07 24.54 -13.01
N GLN A 88 31.57 23.74 -12.06
CA GLN A 88 30.80 22.64 -11.48
C GLN A 88 29.62 23.24 -10.73
N SER A 89 28.43 23.26 -11.35
CA SER A 89 27.21 23.60 -10.65
C SER A 89 26.99 22.56 -9.57
N LYS A 90 27.06 22.96 -8.30
CA LYS A 90 26.57 22.11 -7.21
C LYS A 90 25.09 21.91 -7.50
N LYS A 91 24.68 20.68 -7.82
CA LYS A 91 23.25 20.36 -7.91
C LYS A 91 22.64 20.82 -6.57
N PRO A 92 21.64 21.71 -6.55
CA PRO A 92 21.05 22.11 -5.29
C PRO A 92 20.57 20.83 -4.61
N THR A 93 21.07 20.58 -3.40
CA THR A 93 20.62 19.45 -2.59
C THR A 93 19.12 19.59 -2.48
N ARG A 94 18.37 18.67 -3.09
CA ARG A 94 16.91 18.68 -2.99
C ARG A 94 16.59 18.49 -1.51
N ILE A 95 16.17 19.57 -0.86
CA ILE A 95 15.66 19.50 0.51
C ILE A 95 14.36 18.71 0.40
N PHE A 96 14.40 17.43 0.76
CA PHE A 96 13.19 16.63 0.91
C PHE A 96 12.45 17.20 2.12
N THR A 97 11.50 18.09 1.86
CA THR A 97 10.65 18.63 2.93
C THR A 97 9.63 17.57 3.30
N ASP A 98 9.71 17.05 4.51
CA ASP A 98 8.71 16.17 5.08
C ASP A 98 7.48 16.96 5.55
N VAL A 99 6.33 16.29 5.66
CA VAL A 99 5.10 16.87 6.20
C VAL A 99 5.31 17.37 7.63
N PHE A 100 6.11 16.65 8.43
CA PHE A 100 6.47 17.06 9.79
C PHE A 100 7.17 18.42 9.81
N THR A 101 8.19 18.62 8.96
CA THR A 101 8.91 19.89 8.86
C THR A 101 7.97 21.02 8.42
N ARG A 102 7.00 20.71 7.56
CA ARG A 102 5.98 21.68 7.12
C ARG A 102 5.01 22.03 8.24
N MET A 103 4.55 21.07 9.03
CA MET A 103 3.68 21.29 10.18
C MET A 103 4.34 22.23 11.20
N GLU A 104 5.62 22.03 11.49
CA GLU A 104 6.39 22.92 12.36
C GLU A 104 6.51 24.34 11.80
N ALA A 105 6.75 24.46 10.50
CA ALA A 105 6.87 25.76 9.83
C ALA A 105 5.53 26.47 9.58
N THR A 106 4.39 25.85 9.89
CA THR A 106 3.07 26.38 9.53
C THR A 106 2.71 27.58 10.39
N LYS A 107 2.27 28.67 9.74
CA LYS A 107 1.83 29.92 10.39
C LYS A 107 0.33 30.16 10.18
N GLY A 108 -0.27 31.01 11.01
CA GLY A 108 -1.68 31.40 10.88
C GLY A 108 -2.65 30.40 11.53
N PRO A 109 -3.87 30.20 10.99
CA PRO A 109 -4.92 29.41 11.65
C PRO A 109 -4.57 27.92 11.77
N LEU A 110 -3.77 27.39 10.85
CA LEU A 110 -3.25 26.01 10.93
C LEU A 110 -2.27 25.82 12.10
N ALA A 111 -1.61 26.88 12.57
CA ALA A 111 -0.74 26.81 13.75
C ALA A 111 -1.54 26.49 15.02
N THR A 112 -2.85 26.76 15.05
CA THR A 112 -3.72 26.34 16.16
C THR A 112 -3.86 24.81 16.20
N LEU A 113 -3.84 24.13 15.05
CA LEU A 113 -3.85 22.66 15.00
C LEU A 113 -2.55 22.07 15.55
N ARG A 114 -1.42 22.75 15.33
CA ARG A 114 -0.14 22.38 15.93
C ARG A 114 -0.23 22.40 17.47
N LYS A 115 -0.85 23.42 18.05
CA LYS A 115 -1.09 23.48 19.51
C LYS A 115 -1.92 22.30 19.99
N TYR A 116 -2.97 21.91 19.26
CA TYR A 116 -3.79 20.76 19.62
C TYR A 116 -3.03 19.42 19.58
N ILE A 117 -2.04 19.29 18.70
CA ILE A 117 -1.14 18.12 18.67
C ILE A 117 -0.19 18.12 19.87
N GLU A 118 0.42 19.28 20.18
CA GLU A 118 1.36 19.43 21.30
C GLU A 118 0.67 19.18 22.66
N GLU A 119 -0.51 19.76 22.85
CA GLU A 119 -1.32 19.62 24.07
C GLU A 119 -2.09 18.28 24.13
N LYS A 120 -2.15 17.54 23.01
CA LYS A 120 -3.01 16.36 22.82
C LYS A 120 -4.46 16.64 23.20
N THR A 121 -4.94 17.84 22.85
CA THR A 121 -6.30 18.28 23.14
C THR A 121 -7.29 17.53 22.27
N ARG A 122 -8.40 17.11 22.87
CA ARG A 122 -9.48 16.45 22.12
C ARG A 122 -10.19 17.49 21.25
N ILE A 123 -10.31 17.20 19.96
CA ILE A 123 -10.92 18.11 18.99
C ILE A 123 -12.26 17.55 18.49
N LYS A 124 -13.17 18.47 18.15
CA LYS A 124 -14.42 18.20 17.45
C LYS A 124 -14.29 18.67 16.01
N VAL A 125 -14.24 17.72 15.09
CA VAL A 125 -14.18 17.97 13.65
C VAL A 125 -15.56 17.76 13.05
N VAL A 126 -16.16 18.82 12.50
CA VAL A 126 -17.46 18.75 11.82
C VAL A 126 -17.25 18.35 10.36
N THR A 127 -17.97 17.31 9.92
CA THR A 127 -17.88 16.78 8.55
C THR A 127 -19.10 17.13 7.72
N ALA A 128 -18.88 17.43 6.44
CA ALA A 128 -19.91 17.68 5.45
C ALA A 128 -20.14 16.50 4.50
N ASN A 129 -21.36 16.46 3.97
CA ASN A 129 -21.78 15.77 2.78
C ASN A 129 -22.10 16.82 1.69
N PRO A 130 -22.28 16.42 0.42
CA PRO A 130 -22.65 17.34 -0.66
C PRO A 130 -23.93 18.15 -0.43
N ARG A 131 -24.80 17.72 0.49
CA ARG A 131 -26.10 18.35 0.80
C ARG A 131 -26.14 19.09 2.14
N GLY A 132 -25.01 19.18 2.86
CA GLY A 132 -24.95 19.84 4.17
C GLY A 132 -24.07 19.08 5.18
N ILE A 133 -24.28 19.31 6.47
CA ILE A 133 -23.48 18.70 7.54
C ILE A 133 -23.87 17.22 7.71
N ARG A 134 -22.87 16.33 7.69
CA ARG A 134 -23.04 14.88 7.91
C ARG A 134 -23.10 14.54 9.39
N GLY A 135 -22.20 15.13 10.16
CA GLY A 135 -21.95 14.75 11.54
C GLY A 135 -20.66 15.37 12.07
N TYR A 136 -20.10 14.77 13.11
CA TYR A 136 -18.85 15.21 13.70
C TYR A 136 -18.03 14.03 14.22
N CYS A 137 -16.72 14.26 14.34
CA CYS A 137 -15.77 13.34 14.93
C CYS A 137 -15.13 13.97 16.16
N LEU A 138 -15.16 13.27 17.29
CA LEU A 138 -14.40 13.62 18.49
C LEU A 138 -13.13 12.77 18.52
N ALA A 139 -11.96 13.39 18.40
CA ALA A 139 -10.71 12.66 18.28
C ALA A 139 -9.53 13.46 18.82
N ASN A 140 -8.39 12.79 19.02
CA ASN A 140 -7.11 13.45 19.22
C ASN A 140 -6.43 13.61 17.85
N LEU A 141 -5.89 14.78 17.57
CA LEU A 141 -5.16 15.05 16.34
C LEU A 141 -3.72 14.51 16.46
N LEU A 142 -3.30 13.68 15.51
CA LEU A 142 -1.90 13.25 15.40
C LEU A 142 -1.13 14.14 14.45
N MET A 143 -1.71 14.40 13.26
CA MET A 143 -1.04 15.11 12.17
C MET A 143 -2.06 15.86 11.31
N PHE A 144 -1.62 16.92 10.64
CA PHE A 144 -2.43 17.66 9.68
C PHE A 144 -1.61 18.06 8.45
N ASP A 145 -2.29 18.35 7.35
CA ASP A 145 -1.72 18.86 6.10
C ASP A 145 -2.33 20.22 5.73
N LYS A 146 -1.71 20.95 4.79
CA LYS A 146 -2.19 22.23 4.23
C LYS A 146 -3.60 22.13 3.63
N HIS A 147 -3.99 20.94 3.20
CA HIS A 147 -5.31 20.65 2.65
C HIS A 147 -6.34 20.27 3.72
N PHE A 148 -6.01 20.39 5.00
CA PHE A 148 -6.82 19.88 6.12
C PHE A 148 -7.06 18.37 6.05
N ASN A 149 -6.16 17.61 5.42
CA ASN A 149 -6.13 16.15 5.63
C ASN A 149 -5.64 15.90 7.06
N LEU A 150 -6.41 15.14 7.84
CA LEU A 150 -6.16 14.94 9.27
C LEU A 150 -5.93 13.47 9.57
N VAL A 151 -4.90 13.18 10.36
CA VAL A 151 -4.70 11.87 10.97
C VAL A 151 -5.23 11.95 12.39
N LEU A 152 -6.25 11.15 12.69
CA LEU A 152 -6.98 11.18 13.95
C LEU A 152 -6.79 9.87 14.72
N GLN A 153 -6.69 9.97 16.04
CA GLN A 153 -6.59 8.83 16.96
C GLN A 153 -7.75 8.83 17.95
N ASN A 154 -8.17 7.63 18.37
CA ASN A 154 -9.26 7.41 19.33
C ASN A 154 -10.52 8.17 18.92
N VAL A 155 -10.95 7.92 17.68
CA VAL A 155 -12.03 8.64 17.02
C VAL A 155 -13.36 8.08 17.46
N GLU A 156 -14.20 8.97 17.94
CA GLU A 156 -15.62 8.74 18.09
C GLU A 156 -16.36 9.51 16.99
N GLU A 157 -16.83 8.78 15.99
CA GLU A 157 -17.57 9.36 14.88
C GLU A 157 -19.07 9.23 15.15
N VAL A 158 -19.78 10.35 15.04
CA VAL A 158 -21.22 10.45 15.17
C VAL A 158 -21.78 11.06 13.90
N TRP A 159 -22.67 10.35 13.21
CA TRP A 159 -23.31 10.82 11.99
C TRP A 159 -24.76 10.38 11.92
N GLN A 160 -25.53 11.08 11.10
CA GLN A 160 -26.93 10.75 10.86
C GLN A 160 -27.08 10.04 9.52
N ARG A 161 -27.89 8.98 9.48
CA ARG A 161 -28.32 8.32 8.24
C ARG A 161 -29.83 8.20 8.19
N SER A 162 -30.38 8.20 6.97
CA SER A 162 -31.79 7.87 6.78
C SER A 162 -31.99 6.37 6.97
N ILE A 163 -33.07 6.01 7.67
CA ILE A 163 -33.52 4.62 7.81
C ILE A 163 -34.27 4.28 6.52
N THR A 164 -33.60 4.38 5.37
CA THR A 164 -34.24 3.94 4.12
C THR A 164 -34.40 2.43 4.23
N ILE A 165 -35.64 1.96 4.27
CA ILE A 165 -36.00 0.55 4.34
C ILE A 165 -35.57 -0.10 3.02
N LYS A 166 -34.28 -0.39 2.90
CA LYS A 166 -33.72 -1.30 1.92
C LYS A 166 -32.68 -2.10 2.68
N LYS A 167 -33.16 -3.16 3.32
CA LYS A 167 -32.30 -4.30 3.62
C LYS A 167 -31.95 -4.89 2.26
N ASP A 168 -30.91 -4.36 1.64
CA ASP A 168 -30.30 -5.08 0.52
C ASP A 168 -29.80 -6.39 1.16
N PRO A 169 -30.35 -7.56 0.77
CA PRO A 169 -30.05 -8.83 1.44
C PRO A 169 -28.54 -9.11 1.44
N ILE A 170 -27.88 -8.69 0.36
CA ILE A 170 -26.45 -8.86 0.09
C ILE A 170 -25.57 -8.17 1.15
N LEU A 171 -25.96 -6.99 1.66
CA LEU A 171 -25.17 -6.28 2.68
C LEU A 171 -25.47 -6.81 4.09
N THR A 172 -26.67 -7.35 4.31
CA THR A 172 -27.10 -7.86 5.61
C THR A 172 -26.43 -9.20 5.94
N ASP A 173 -26.17 -10.05 4.94
CA ASP A 173 -25.48 -11.34 5.11
C ASP A 173 -23.97 -11.20 5.43
N LEU A 174 -23.39 -10.00 5.25
CA LEU A 174 -22.01 -9.71 5.65
C LEU A 174 -21.88 -9.36 7.15
N PHE A 175 -22.99 -9.13 7.84
CA PHE A 175 -23.04 -8.86 9.28
C PHE A 175 -23.84 -9.95 9.99
N PRO A 176 -23.23 -11.11 10.29
CA PRO A 176 -23.87 -12.09 11.15
C PRO A 176 -24.08 -11.47 12.53
N GLU A 177 -25.34 -11.38 12.96
CA GLU A 177 -25.75 -11.02 14.33
C GLU A 177 -25.15 -12.00 15.37
N ASP A 178 -24.74 -13.20 14.95
CA ASP A 178 -24.21 -14.24 15.83
C ASP A 178 -22.66 -14.23 15.91
N PRO A 179 -22.07 -13.86 17.07
CA PRO A 179 -20.61 -13.88 17.29
C PRO A 179 -20.00 -15.30 17.29
N SER A 180 -20.82 -16.36 17.38
CA SER A 180 -20.38 -17.76 17.40
C SER A 180 -20.03 -18.32 16.00
N ARG A 181 -20.60 -17.74 14.93
CA ARG A 181 -20.33 -18.14 13.53
C ARG A 181 -19.05 -17.52 12.93
N GLN A 182 -18.34 -16.69 13.69
CA GLN A 182 -17.21 -15.88 13.21
C GLN A 182 -15.83 -16.57 13.31
N ARG A 183 -15.74 -17.87 13.66
CA ARG A 183 -14.49 -18.48 14.14
C ARG A 183 -13.38 -18.75 13.10
N ASN A 184 -13.65 -18.85 11.79
CA ASN A 184 -12.65 -19.40 10.85
C ASN A 184 -12.30 -18.51 9.65
N SER A 185 -11.68 -17.36 9.88
CA SER A 185 -10.93 -16.65 8.84
C SER A 185 -9.85 -15.77 9.47
N ARG A 186 -8.59 -16.20 9.34
CA ARG A 186 -7.40 -15.49 9.86
C ARG A 186 -7.20 -14.08 9.27
N ASN A 187 -7.89 -13.75 8.17
CA ASN A 187 -7.74 -12.50 7.41
C ASN A 187 -9.01 -11.63 7.35
N ARG A 188 -9.98 -11.79 8.25
CA ARG A 188 -11.15 -10.91 8.26
C ARG A 188 -10.83 -9.55 8.90
N ILE A 189 -11.00 -8.49 8.10
CA ILE A 189 -11.01 -7.09 8.54
C ILE A 189 -12.05 -6.97 9.67
N ARG A 190 -11.61 -6.60 10.87
CA ARG A 190 -12.51 -6.34 12.00
C ARG A 190 -13.22 -5.01 11.77
N LEU A 191 -14.49 -5.07 11.43
CA LEU A 191 -15.33 -3.88 11.31
C LEU A 191 -15.64 -3.33 12.72
N PRO A 192 -15.55 -2.01 12.93
CA PRO A 192 -15.87 -1.42 14.22
C PRO A 192 -17.36 -1.62 14.53
N LYS A 193 -17.66 -1.98 15.79
CA LYS A 193 -19.05 -2.08 16.26
C LYS A 193 -19.71 -0.71 16.17
N MET A 194 -20.93 -0.68 15.62
CA MET A 194 -21.71 0.54 15.41
C MET A 194 -22.92 0.53 16.34
N GLU A 195 -23.05 1.58 17.14
CA GLU A 195 -24.22 1.85 17.97
C GLU A 195 -25.21 2.68 17.15
N THR A 196 -26.49 2.32 17.18
CA THR A 196 -27.55 3.05 16.46
C THR A 196 -28.60 3.55 17.45
N LYS A 197 -28.98 4.83 17.32
CA LYS A 197 -30.02 5.47 18.11
C LYS A 197 -31.04 6.11 17.18
N LYS A 198 -32.32 5.73 17.29
CA LYS A 198 -33.38 6.37 16.51
C LYS A 198 -33.60 7.80 17.02
N LEU A 199 -33.43 8.78 16.13
CA LEU A 199 -33.65 10.20 16.44
C LEU A 199 -35.04 10.65 15.97
N LYS A 200 -35.41 10.28 14.75
CA LYS A 200 -36.71 10.57 14.12
C LYS A 200 -37.26 9.33 13.42
N LYS A 201 -38.50 9.42 12.90
CA LYS A 201 -39.18 8.32 12.20
C LYS A 201 -38.33 7.69 11.08
N ASN A 202 -37.57 8.49 10.34
CA ASN A 202 -36.73 8.04 9.21
C ASN A 202 -35.26 8.45 9.35
N THR A 203 -34.80 8.75 10.56
CA THR A 203 -33.40 9.18 10.78
C THR A 203 -32.87 8.54 12.04
N GLU A 204 -31.76 7.83 11.89
CA GLU A 204 -31.00 7.26 13.00
C GLU A 204 -29.64 7.94 13.08
N GLU A 205 -29.21 8.14 14.31
CA GLU A 205 -27.85 8.53 14.65
C GLU A 205 -27.02 7.25 14.80
N CYS A 206 -25.90 7.21 14.09
CA CYS A 206 -24.93 6.14 14.17
C CYS A 206 -23.69 6.67 14.87
N ARG A 207 -23.20 5.87 15.82
CA ARG A 207 -21.97 6.13 16.54
C ARG A 207 -21.04 4.94 16.36
N ARG A 208 -19.79 5.20 15.99
CA ARG A 208 -18.75 4.17 15.96
C ARG A 208 -17.47 4.67 16.60
N ARG A 209 -16.70 3.75 17.16
CA ARG A 209 -15.36 4.00 17.68
C ARG A 209 -14.33 3.41 16.74
N VAL A 210 -13.32 4.20 16.40
CA VAL A 210 -12.23 3.83 15.49
C VAL A 210 -10.90 4.25 16.12
N ASP A 211 -9.95 3.34 16.18
CA ASP A 211 -8.66 3.61 16.84
C ASP A 211 -7.82 4.64 16.08
N GLN A 212 -7.78 4.54 14.75
CA GLN A 212 -7.07 5.45 13.86
C GLN A 212 -7.87 5.71 12.60
N MET A 213 -7.92 6.97 12.15
CA MET A 213 -8.65 7.35 10.94
C MET A 213 -7.92 8.47 10.18
N LEU A 214 -7.74 8.28 8.88
CA LEU A 214 -7.32 9.33 7.97
C LEU A 214 -8.57 10.02 7.39
N MET A 215 -8.72 11.31 7.66
CA MET A 215 -9.81 12.13 7.15
C MET A 215 -9.30 13.03 6.02
N ARG A 216 -10.04 13.09 4.92
CA ARG A 216 -9.78 13.99 3.79
C ARG A 216 -10.32 15.39 4.11
N GLY A 217 -9.51 16.42 3.89
CA GLY A 217 -9.85 17.79 4.30
C GLY A 217 -10.97 18.45 3.52
N GLU A 218 -11.29 17.95 2.33
CA GLU A 218 -12.45 18.40 1.53
C GLU A 218 -13.78 18.25 2.29
N GLN A 219 -13.89 17.24 3.16
CA GLN A 219 -15.09 17.00 3.96
C GLN A 219 -15.09 17.78 5.29
N VAL A 220 -13.99 18.44 5.64
CA VAL A 220 -13.85 19.17 6.91
C VAL A 220 -14.44 20.56 6.77
N VAL A 221 -15.41 20.89 7.64
CA VAL A 221 -16.06 22.20 7.65
C VAL A 221 -15.51 23.09 8.76
N LEU A 222 -15.45 22.54 9.97
CA LEU A 222 -15.10 23.29 11.18
C LEU A 222 -14.32 22.38 12.13
N ILE A 223 -13.28 22.94 12.75
CA ILE A 223 -12.50 22.28 13.79
C ILE A 223 -12.58 23.13 15.06
N CYS A 224 -13.09 22.54 16.13
CA CYS A 224 -13.17 23.17 17.44
C CYS A 224 -12.37 22.36 18.47
N ALA A 225 -11.75 23.01 19.44
CA ALA A 225 -11.33 22.32 20.66
C ALA A 225 -12.58 21.83 21.39
N ALA A 226 -12.61 20.57 21.83
CA ALA A 226 -13.65 20.11 22.71
C ALA A 226 -13.41 20.79 24.07
N SER A 227 -14.31 21.70 24.46
CA SER A 227 -14.25 22.27 25.81
C SER A 227 -14.44 21.12 26.79
N ASN A 228 -13.40 20.81 27.56
CA ASN A 228 -13.56 20.00 28.75
C ASN A 228 -14.36 20.87 29.70
N GLU A 229 -15.68 20.70 29.72
CA GLU A 229 -16.49 21.18 30.84
C GLU A 229 -15.89 20.54 32.09
N LYS A 230 -15.08 21.33 32.81
CA LYS A 230 -14.65 20.99 34.16
C LYS A 230 -15.93 20.93 34.97
N LYS A 231 -16.35 19.71 35.27
CA LYS A 231 -17.38 19.43 36.25
C LYS A 231 -16.82 19.62 37.64
#